data_AF-A0A3C0GE59-F1
#
_entry.id   AF-A0A3C0GE59-F1
#
_cell.length_a   1.000
_cell.length_b   1.000
_cell.length_c   1.000
_cell.angle_alpha   90.00
_cell.angle_beta   90.00
_cell.angle_gamma   90.00
#
_symmetry.space_group_name_H-M   'P 1'
#
loop_
_entity.id
_entity.type
_entity.pdbx_description
1 polymer ?
#
loop_
_entity_poly.entity_id
_entity_poly.type
_entity_poly.pdbx_seq_one_letter_code
_entity_poly.pdbx_strand_id
1 'polypeptide(L)'
;ATPDLSVDLGTNGDAINWYDASTAGTLLGTGTTYSSGETAVGTYTYYAEAIETVSGCTSNRIPVTLTINSMPVVDTSMDIDQCGPYTLPVLSADNFYYTAPNGSGTNL
;
A
#
# COMPACT_ATOMS: atom_id res chain seq x y z
N ALA A 1 1.32 -11.42 1.04
CA ALA A 1 1.99 -10.79 2.20
C ALA A 1 1.08 -9.68 2.69
N THR A 2 0.78 -9.61 3.99
CA THR A 2 0.09 -8.46 4.58
C THR A 2 1.13 -7.39 4.86
N PRO A 3 0.89 -6.12 4.49
CA PRO A 3 1.80 -5.04 4.82
C PRO A 3 1.79 -4.76 6.33
N ASP A 4 2.97 -4.51 6.88
CA ASP A 4 3.17 -4.11 8.27
C ASP A 4 3.57 -2.63 8.34
N LEU A 5 3.13 -1.95 9.39
CA LEU A 5 3.54 -0.59 9.73
C LEU A 5 4.69 -0.67 10.73
N SER A 6 5.71 0.19 10.59
CA SER A 6 6.85 0.26 11.51
C SER A 6 7.13 1.70 11.92
N VAL A 7 7.53 1.88 13.17
CA VAL A 7 7.97 3.16 13.73
C VAL A 7 9.30 2.95 14.44
N ASP A 8 10.26 3.83 14.15
CA ASP A 8 11.53 3.86 14.85
C ASP A 8 11.41 4.71 16.11
N LEU A 9 11.83 4.14 17.23
CA LEU A 9 11.93 4.85 18.49
C LEU A 9 13.22 5.67 18.50
N GLY A 10 13.13 6.95 18.86
CA GLY A 10 14.29 7.76 19.22
C GLY A 10 14.88 7.30 20.57
N THR A 11 15.84 8.04 21.10
CA THR A 11 16.56 7.69 22.34
C THR A 11 15.73 7.62 23.61
N ASN A 12 14.48 8.11 23.59
CA ASN A 12 13.67 8.34 24.79
C ASN A 12 12.37 7.50 24.83
N GLY A 13 12.13 6.62 23.86
CA GLY A 13 10.92 5.79 23.84
C GLY A 13 11.27 4.31 23.92
N ASP A 14 10.51 3.54 24.70
CA ASP A 14 10.76 2.12 24.95
C ASP A 14 9.80 1.22 24.16
N ALA A 15 8.56 1.69 23.94
CA ALA A 15 7.55 0.98 23.17
C ALA A 15 6.64 1.95 22.41
N ILE A 16 5.89 1.41 21.44
CA ILE A 16 4.86 2.12 20.69
C ILE A 16 3.51 1.48 21.00
N ASN A 17 2.52 2.31 21.30
CA ASN A 17 1.11 1.96 21.33
C ASN A 17 0.45 2.39 20.01
N TRP A 18 -0.30 1.49 19.38
CA TRP A 18 -1.00 1.74 18.13
C TRP A 18 -2.49 1.96 18.37
N TYR A 19 -3.07 3.00 17.76
CA TYR A 19 -4.47 3.38 17.93
C TYR A 19 -5.19 3.59 16.59
N ASP A 20 -6.51 3.48 16.62
CA ASP A 20 -7.42 3.74 15.49
C ASP A 20 -7.75 5.24 15.28
N ALA A 21 -7.45 6.11 16.24
CA ALA A 21 -7.76 7.54 16.18
C ALA A 21 -6.68 8.42 16.83
N SER A 22 -6.62 9.68 16.36
CA SER A 22 -5.67 10.70 16.80
C SER A 22 -5.84 11.11 18.26
N THR A 23 -7.05 10.96 18.82
CA THR A 23 -7.39 11.20 20.22
C THR A 23 -8.51 10.25 20.63
N ALA A 24 -8.51 9.81 21.90
CA ALA A 24 -9.53 8.91 22.46
C ALA A 24 -9.81 7.61 21.67
N GLY A 25 -8.85 7.17 20.83
CA GLY A 25 -8.95 5.93 20.06
C GLY A 25 -8.71 4.66 20.88
N THR A 26 -9.12 3.53 20.32
CA THR A 26 -8.92 2.18 20.86
C THR A 26 -7.48 1.73 20.66
N LEU A 27 -6.88 1.11 21.70
CA LEU A 27 -5.56 0.48 21.57
C LEU A 27 -5.69 -0.78 20.71
N LEU A 28 -4.99 -0.80 19.58
CA LEU A 28 -4.98 -1.90 18.61
C LEU A 28 -3.85 -2.89 18.87
N GLY A 29 -2.70 -2.41 19.35
CA GLY A 29 -1.52 -3.24 19.57
C GLY A 29 -0.34 -2.45 20.13
N THR A 30 0.73 -3.18 20.44
CA THR A 30 1.96 -2.63 21.01
C THR A 30 3.19 -3.19 20.31
N GLY A 31 4.25 -2.40 20.20
CA GLY A 31 5.51 -2.78 19.58
C GLY A 31 5.89 -1.84 18.44
N THR A 32 7.17 -1.85 18.05
CA THR A 32 7.67 -0.99 16.96
C THR A 32 7.05 -1.33 15.61
N THR A 33 6.54 -2.55 15.45
CA THR A 33 5.78 -3.00 14.28
C THR A 33 4.32 -3.27 14.64
N TYR A 34 3.42 -2.99 13.68
CA TYR A 34 2.00 -3.29 13.76
C TYR A 34 1.50 -3.89 12.45
N SER A 35 0.98 -5.11 12.55
CA SER A 35 0.34 -5.83 11.45
C SER A 35 -1.15 -5.50 11.43
N SER A 36 -1.56 -4.61 10.53
CA SER A 36 -2.97 -4.20 10.38
C SER A 36 -3.89 -5.32 9.92
N GLY A 37 -3.36 -6.30 9.18
CA GLY A 37 -4.15 -7.33 8.50
C GLY A 37 -4.89 -6.84 7.27
N GLU A 38 -4.74 -5.55 6.90
CA GLU A 38 -5.45 -4.97 5.77
C GLU A 38 -4.96 -5.56 4.45
N THR A 39 -5.91 -5.90 3.59
CA THR A 39 -5.66 -6.48 2.27
C THR A 39 -6.47 -5.82 1.17
N ALA A 40 -7.54 -5.10 1.52
CA ALA A 40 -8.37 -4.40 0.55
C ALA A 40 -7.70 -3.09 0.08
N VAL A 41 -7.91 -2.75 -1.20
CA VAL A 41 -7.44 -1.49 -1.78
C VAL A 41 -8.02 -0.31 -1.02
N GLY A 42 -7.17 0.63 -0.64
CA GLY A 42 -7.58 1.79 0.14
C GLY A 42 -6.43 2.43 0.90
N THR A 43 -6.77 3.47 1.64
CA THR A 43 -5.87 4.17 2.55
C THR A 43 -6.37 4.00 3.97
N TYR A 44 -5.51 3.46 4.82
CA TYR A 44 -5.75 3.23 6.24
C TYR A 44 -4.82 4.13 7.05
N THR A 45 -5.34 4.78 8.09
CA THR A 45 -4.54 5.62 8.97
C THR A 45 -4.59 5.07 10.38
N TYR A 46 -3.40 4.83 10.94
CA TYR A 46 -3.20 4.43 12.32
C TYR A 46 -2.42 5.49 13.07
N TYR A 47 -2.44 5.44 14.39
CA TYR A 47 -1.81 6.46 15.22
C TYR A 47 -0.84 5.82 16.21
N ALA A 48 0.42 6.23 16.14
CA ALA A 48 1.48 5.73 17.00
C ALA A 48 1.75 6.70 18.16
N GLU A 49 1.81 6.17 19.37
CA GLU A 49 2.16 6.87 20.60
C GLU A 49 3.40 6.21 21.20
N ALA A 50 4.49 6.96 21.34
CA ALA A 50 5.66 6.46 22.05
C ALA A 50 5.40 6.52 23.55
N ILE A 51 5.78 5.45 24.25
CA ILE A 51 5.75 5.37 25.70
C ILE A 51 7.14 5.08 26.25
N GLU A 52 7.52 5.82 27.28
CA GLU A 52 8.68 5.52 28.12
C GLU A 52 8.17 4.79 29.36
N THR A 53 8.64 3.57 29.56
CA THR A 53 8.02 2.60 30.48
C THR A 53 8.40 2.82 31.94
N VAL A 54 9.45 3.61 32.20
CA VAL A 54 9.98 3.86 33.55
C VAL A 54 9.24 5.02 34.24
N SER A 55 9.04 6.13 33.54
CA SER A 55 8.32 7.31 34.01
C SER A 55 6.85 7.36 33.59
N GLY A 56 6.47 6.58 32.57
CA GLY A 56 5.12 6.57 32.01
C GLY A 56 4.81 7.77 31.12
N CYS A 57 5.82 8.54 30.71
CA CYS A 57 5.63 9.64 29.77
C CYS A 57 5.20 9.10 28.41
N THR A 58 4.23 9.78 27.78
CA THR A 58 3.78 9.47 26.43
C THR A 58 3.99 10.64 25.48
N SER A 59 4.21 10.35 24.20
CA SER A 59 4.24 11.36 23.15
C SER A 59 2.82 11.73 22.70
N ASN A 60 2.71 12.84 21.95
CA ASN A 60 1.55 13.02 21.10
C ASN A 60 1.48 11.90 20.05
N ARG A 61 0.26 11.51 19.69
CA ARG A 61 0.02 10.53 18.62
C ARG A 61 0.41 11.10 17.27
N ILE A 62 1.14 10.32 16.47
CA ILE A 62 1.48 10.67 15.08
C ILE A 62 0.73 9.75 14.11
N PRO A 63 0.22 10.27 12.97
CA PRO A 63 -0.41 9.45 11.96
C PRO A 63 0.61 8.61 11.19
N VAL A 64 0.28 7.35 10.95
CA VAL A 64 1.03 6.42 10.10
C VAL A 64 0.05 5.85 9.06
N THR A 65 0.34 6.09 7.78
CA THR A 65 -0.57 5.75 6.68
C THR A 65 -0.14 4.49 5.96
N LEU A 66 -1.06 3.56 5.79
CA LEU A 66 -0.92 2.40 4.92
C LEU A 66 -1.77 2.60 3.65
N THR A 67 -1.13 2.55 2.49
CA THR A 67 -1.82 2.62 1.19
C THR A 67 -1.67 1.30 0.46
N ILE A 68 -2.80 0.66 0.16
CA ILE A 68 -2.87 -0.55 -0.66
C ILE A 68 -3.42 -0.17 -2.02
N ASN A 69 -2.59 -0.33 -3.06
CA ASN A 69 -2.96 -0.02 -4.45
C ASN A 69 -3.59 -1.24 -5.12
N SER A 70 -4.52 -1.00 -6.04
CA SER A 70 -5.05 -2.05 -6.92
C SER A 70 -3.97 -2.56 -7.87
N MET A 71 -4.03 -3.85 -8.20
CA MET A 71 -3.23 -4.38 -9.31
C MET A 71 -3.76 -3.83 -10.64
N PRO A 72 -2.88 -3.51 -11.60
CA PRO A 72 -3.31 -3.20 -12.96
C PRO A 72 -3.96 -4.45 -13.57
N VAL A 73 -5.07 -4.26 -14.26
CA VAL A 73 -5.72 -5.32 -15.04
C VAL A 73 -5.06 -5.33 -16.41
N VAL A 74 -4.45 -6.44 -16.79
CA VAL A 74 -3.87 -6.60 -18.13
C VAL A 74 -4.93 -7.17 -19.06
N ASP A 75 -5.22 -6.46 -20.13
CA ASP A 75 -6.07 -6.97 -21.19
C ASP A 75 -5.37 -8.13 -21.91
N THR A 76 -6.10 -9.23 -22.09
CA THR A 76 -5.59 -10.38 -22.85
C THR A 76 -6.23 -10.39 -24.23
N SER A 77 -5.39 -10.37 -25.25
CA SER A 77 -5.78 -10.62 -26.63
C SER A 77 -5.22 -11.96 -27.08
N MET A 78 -5.96 -12.66 -27.95
CA MET A 78 -5.44 -13.83 -28.62
C MET A 78 -4.57 -13.40 -29.80
N ASP A 79 -3.60 -14.24 -30.15
CA ASP A 79 -2.86 -14.07 -31.40
C ASP A 79 -3.84 -14.17 -32.57
N ILE A 80 -3.68 -13.26 -33.52
CA ILE A 80 -4.51 -13.22 -34.71
C ILE A 80 -3.61 -13.47 -35.92
N ASP A 81 -3.91 -14.56 -36.63
CA ASP A 81 -3.25 -14.90 -37.89
C ASP A 81 -4.17 -14.53 -39.05
N GLN A 82 -3.97 -13.33 -39.60
CA GLN A 82 -4.72 -12.86 -40.77
C GLN A 82 -3.85 -12.05 -41.72
N CYS A 83 -4.06 -12.26 -43.02
CA CYS A 83 -3.40 -11.51 -44.09
C CYS A 83 -4.36 -10.44 -44.62
N GLY A 84 -4.56 -9.36 -43.86
CA GLY A 84 -5.42 -8.23 -44.21
C GLY A 84 -5.30 -7.07 -43.21
N PRO A 85 -5.84 -5.89 -43.52
CA PRO A 85 -5.85 -4.78 -42.58
C PRO A 85 -6.63 -5.17 -41.32
N TYR A 86 -6.04 -4.95 -40.14
CA TYR A 86 -6.65 -5.23 -38.85
C TYR A 86 -6.74 -3.97 -38.00
N THR A 87 -7.90 -3.74 -37.40
CA THR A 87 -8.13 -2.64 -36.46
C THR A 87 -7.93 -3.15 -35.04
N LEU A 88 -7.01 -2.53 -34.30
CA LEU A 88 -6.76 -2.88 -32.91
C LEU A 88 -7.99 -2.59 -32.03
N PRO A 89 -8.44 -3.55 -31.20
CA PRO A 89 -9.48 -3.32 -30.21
C PRO A 89 -9.06 -2.24 -29.21
N VAL A 90 -10.01 -1.48 -28.70
CA VAL A 90 -9.77 -0.53 -27.61
C VAL A 90 -9.34 -1.31 -26.37
N LEU A 91 -8.23 -0.89 -25.76
CA LEU A 91 -7.76 -1.43 -24.48
C LEU A 91 -8.35 -0.64 -23.31
N SER A 92 -8.45 -1.29 -22.16
CA SER A 92 -8.74 -0.66 -20.88
C SER A 92 -7.61 0.32 -20.48
N ALA A 93 -7.92 1.23 -19.55
CA ALA A 93 -6.97 2.25 -19.13
C ALA A 93 -5.64 1.63 -18.65
N ASP A 94 -4.54 2.32 -18.96
CA ASP A 94 -3.15 1.92 -18.67
C ASP A 94 -2.63 0.67 -19.42
N ASN A 95 -3.40 0.12 -20.36
CA ASN A 95 -2.94 -0.90 -21.30
C ASN A 95 -2.60 -0.30 -22.67
N PHE A 96 -1.56 -0.82 -23.32
CA PHE A 96 -1.00 -0.28 -24.55
C PHE A 96 -0.61 -1.38 -25.54
N TYR A 97 -0.70 -1.08 -26.83
CA TYR A 97 -0.11 -1.92 -27.86
C TYR A 97 1.31 -1.49 -28.15
N TYR A 98 2.16 -2.48 -28.42
CA TYR A 98 3.56 -2.28 -28.72
C TYR A 98 3.93 -2.96 -30.04
N THR A 99 4.91 -2.39 -30.74
CA THR A 99 5.38 -2.91 -32.03
C THR A 99 6.22 -4.19 -31.93
N ALA A 100 6.55 -4.67 -30.72
CA ALA A 100 7.32 -5.89 -30.51
C ALA A 100 6.86 -6.69 -29.27
N PRO A 101 7.22 -7.98 -29.17
CA PRO A 101 6.78 -8.85 -28.08
C PRO A 101 7.19 -8.35 -26.68
N ASN A 102 6.46 -8.79 -25.65
CA ASN A 102 6.75 -8.50 -24.23
C ASN A 102 6.78 -7.00 -23.90
N GLY A 103 5.96 -6.18 -24.57
CA GLY A 103 5.89 -4.74 -24.33
C GLY A 103 7.13 -3.95 -24.79
N SER A 104 7.90 -4.51 -25.72
CA SER A 104 9.08 -3.84 -26.28
C SER A 104 8.74 -3.06 -27.56
N GLY A 105 9.61 -2.14 -27.97
CA GLY A 105 9.40 -1.30 -29.15
C GLY A 105 8.64 -0.01 -28.86
N THR A 106 7.94 0.52 -29.86
CA THR A 106 7.20 1.78 -29.74
C THR A 106 5.77 1.52 -29.30
N ASN A 107 5.26 2.34 -28.39
CA ASN A 107 3.85 2.37 -28.02
C ASN A 107 3.04 3.00 -29.16
N LEU A 108 1.94 2.36 -29.57
CA LEU A 108 1.10 2.75 -30.71
C LEU A 108 -0.02 3.73 -30.32
#